data_AF-A0A1M4E0X5-F1
#
_entry.id   AF-A0A1M4E0X5-F1
#
_cell.length_a   1.000
_cell.length_b   1.000
_cell.length_c   1.000
_cell.angle_alpha   90.00
_cell.angle_beta   90.00
_cell.angle_gamma   90.00
#
_symmetry.space_group_name_H-M   'P 1'
#
loop_
_entity.id
_entity.type
_entity.pdbx_description
1 polymer ?
#
loop_
_entity_poly.entity_id
_entity_poly.type
_entity_poly.pdbx_seq_one_letter_code
_entity_poly.pdbx_strand_id
1 'polypeptide(L)'
;MTRSRRLATAFAIVAAMVAGGSGCTVIPVTGPYTVNNDEGGGDPLNKPFQRMIAIPPQPQWGAEDTIRGLQAAMAAYQDDPSILARYLTAEARAKWSAAGPVRVIQDAYEVTVPPPRESETSMKVTFKAHMAALINEDDSYKPTAGLWERPFELVKMPDGYRVSSLPPGLLLTESDVARAYRPTNLYYVNRSTQDRLVVDQVRLRLNTTETFAQTVLERLLQPPTESLRGAVTSSFPSDTKIESIRSGEDRVIINLSGSLDTLDLSAEETLRGQIRNSLNKNEVAKGRIIEILVDGEAYTVDRPDSDDQWLDDDVGDSAYYVDKGAVHYLTKDGRGGAVAGAAGEQREGYSHFAVSAGPNPLIAAKTSTGISVAGLVAEGVWQEVIQGADLTPPTWNRDGSLWTYDGKNGVLLKYDPARTRVEPVEVPEELDKLDVKQFRIARDGVRVAVTTGENTVQIGALTGEGAGTKLGNLQFLTTTESENEIRDIAWRDDENLLVLVQASAGQTLNEINVGDGETVGVPLKDRLQSVAAFQDQVLADVVTQGGTKLMALNLDQQAWDVKIESNAGTPLFPLG
;
A
#
# COMPACT_ATOMS: atom_id res chain seq x y z
N MET A 1 -46.99 50.66 36.04
CA MET A 1 -47.12 49.69 34.94
C MET A 1 -46.00 48.63 35.00
N THR A 2 -45.95 47.84 36.09
CA THR A 2 -44.71 47.11 36.45
C THR A 2 -44.94 45.75 37.13
N ARG A 3 -46.08 45.08 36.88
CA ARG A 3 -46.32 43.71 37.38
C ARG A 3 -46.76 42.69 36.33
N SER A 4 -47.31 43.10 35.18
CA SER A 4 -47.78 42.18 34.13
C SER A 4 -46.68 41.68 33.18
N ARG A 5 -45.55 42.40 33.04
CA ARG A 5 -44.44 42.00 32.16
C ARG A 5 -43.54 40.89 32.73
N ARG A 6 -43.49 40.71 34.06
CA ARG A 6 -42.61 39.70 34.68
C ARG A 6 -43.21 38.28 34.67
N LEU A 7 -44.54 38.16 34.60
CA LEU A 7 -45.24 36.87 34.49
C LEU A 7 -45.18 36.28 33.07
N ALA A 8 -45.19 37.14 32.04
CA ALA A 8 -45.04 36.68 30.65
C ALA A 8 -43.63 36.13 30.35
N THR A 9 -42.59 36.71 30.95
CA THR A 9 -41.21 36.23 30.77
C THR A 9 -40.95 34.91 31.51
N ALA A 10 -41.58 34.69 32.68
CA ALA A 10 -41.44 33.44 33.42
C ALA A 10 -42.13 32.26 32.71
N PHE A 11 -43.28 32.49 32.05
CA PHE A 11 -43.96 31.44 31.29
C PHE A 11 -43.25 31.09 29.96
N ALA A 12 -42.57 32.06 29.34
CA ALA A 12 -41.77 31.81 28.14
C ALA A 12 -40.51 30.97 28.43
N ILE A 13 -39.91 31.11 29.61
CA ILE A 13 -38.70 30.34 29.98
C ILE A 13 -39.06 28.89 30.39
N VAL A 14 -40.21 28.67 31.03
CA VAL A 14 -40.65 27.30 31.38
C VAL A 14 -41.17 26.54 30.15
N ALA A 15 -41.84 27.22 29.20
CA ALA A 15 -42.24 26.60 27.94
C ALA A 15 -41.03 26.26 27.03
N ALA A 16 -39.94 27.02 27.11
CA ALA A 16 -38.70 26.72 26.40
C ALA A 16 -37.88 25.57 27.04
N MET A 17 -37.99 25.34 28.36
CA MET A 17 -37.30 24.24 29.04
C MET A 17 -38.01 22.88 28.92
N VAL A 18 -39.32 22.84 28.70
CA VAL A 18 -40.06 21.57 28.57
C VAL A 18 -39.99 20.97 27.16
N ALA A 19 -39.59 21.75 26.15
CA ALA A 19 -39.40 21.27 24.77
C ALA A 19 -38.03 20.61 24.49
N GLY A 20 -37.13 20.52 25.49
CA GLY A 20 -35.79 19.95 25.33
C GLY A 20 -35.64 18.47 25.72
N GLY A 21 -36.73 17.78 26.06
CA GLY A 21 -36.69 16.53 26.83
C GLY A 21 -36.96 15.21 26.10
N SER A 22 -36.96 15.16 24.76
CA SER A 22 -37.11 13.88 24.04
C SER A 22 -36.40 13.90 22.68
N GLY A 23 -35.10 14.20 22.72
CA GLY A 23 -34.20 13.79 21.66
C GLY A 23 -33.80 12.34 21.90
N CYS A 24 -34.68 11.37 21.57
CA CYS A 24 -34.18 10.05 21.24
C CYS A 24 -33.33 10.23 19.98
N THR A 25 -32.02 10.33 20.13
CA THR A 25 -31.12 10.14 19.00
C THR A 25 -31.30 8.69 18.56
N VAL A 26 -32.11 8.51 17.51
CA VAL A 26 -32.03 7.31 16.70
C VAL A 26 -30.66 7.38 16.05
N ILE A 27 -29.73 6.64 16.62
CA ILE A 27 -28.44 6.36 16.00
C ILE A 27 -28.75 5.47 14.79
N PRO A 28 -28.57 5.94 13.55
CA PRO A 28 -28.72 5.06 12.40
C PRO A 28 -27.63 3.99 12.48
N VAL A 29 -28.02 2.72 12.58
CA VAL A 29 -27.09 1.57 12.71
C VAL A 29 -26.37 1.25 11.38
N THR A 30 -26.35 2.19 10.44
CA THR A 30 -25.80 2.02 9.09
C THR A 30 -25.09 3.30 8.68
N GLY A 31 -23.81 3.37 9.01
CA GLY A 31 -22.89 4.41 8.60
C GLY A 31 -21.52 4.11 9.18
N PRO A 32 -20.41 4.37 8.46
CA PRO A 32 -19.08 4.15 9.00
C PRO A 32 -18.90 5.11 10.17
N TYR A 33 -18.80 4.57 11.38
CA TYR A 33 -18.37 5.34 12.54
C TYR A 33 -16.86 5.52 12.41
N THR A 34 -16.42 6.77 12.28
CA THR A 34 -15.03 7.11 12.61
C THR A 34 -14.89 6.92 14.11
N VAL A 35 -14.32 5.79 14.54
CA VAL A 35 -13.64 5.77 15.83
C VAL A 35 -12.56 6.83 15.68
N ASN A 36 -12.69 7.94 16.42
CA ASN A 36 -11.57 8.83 16.61
C ASN A 36 -10.45 7.95 17.13
N ASN A 37 -9.42 7.74 16.29
CA ASN A 37 -8.16 7.23 16.75
C ASN A 37 -7.67 8.28 17.74
N ASP A 38 -7.95 8.09 19.03
CA ASP A 38 -7.30 8.87 20.08
C ASP A 38 -5.80 8.78 19.79
N GLU A 39 -5.20 9.96 19.60
CA GLU A 39 -3.82 10.26 19.18
C GLU A 39 -2.77 9.84 20.22
N GLY A 40 -3.00 8.73 20.94
CA GLY A 40 -2.03 8.09 21.82
C GLY A 40 -1.36 6.90 21.10
N GLY A 41 -0.03 6.88 21.08
CA GLY A 41 0.76 5.70 20.71
C GLY A 41 0.55 4.52 21.68
N GLY A 42 0.92 3.31 21.26
CA GLY A 42 0.80 2.09 22.07
C GLY A 42 0.02 0.96 21.38
N ASP A 43 -0.08 -0.19 22.05
CA ASP A 43 -0.72 -1.39 21.50
C ASP A 43 -2.21 -1.11 21.15
N PRO A 44 -2.65 -1.33 19.89
CA PRO A 44 -4.04 -1.11 19.50
C PRO A 44 -5.04 -1.95 20.31
N LEU A 45 -4.61 -3.08 20.90
CA LEU A 45 -5.44 -3.91 21.77
C LEU A 45 -5.64 -3.32 23.18
N ASN A 46 -4.83 -2.34 23.57
CA ASN A 46 -5.02 -1.60 24.82
C ASN A 46 -6.12 -0.53 24.72
N LYS A 47 -6.60 -0.22 23.51
CA LYS A 47 -7.71 0.72 23.27
C LYS A 47 -9.05 -0.04 23.31
N PRO A 48 -10.15 0.53 23.84
CA PRO A 48 -11.46 -0.12 23.78
C PRO A 48 -11.88 -0.35 22.31
N PHE A 49 -12.03 -1.60 21.89
CA PHE A 49 -12.56 -1.94 20.55
C PHE A 49 -13.84 -2.77 20.67
N GLN A 50 -14.75 -2.59 19.71
CA GLN A 50 -16.03 -3.29 19.68
C GLN A 50 -15.85 -4.73 19.17
N ARG A 51 -16.24 -5.71 19.98
CA ARG A 51 -16.22 -7.12 19.62
C ARG A 51 -17.53 -7.52 18.97
N MET A 52 -17.46 -8.37 17.95
CA MET A 52 -18.64 -9.04 17.43
C MET A 52 -18.91 -10.27 18.29
N ILE A 53 -20.09 -10.34 18.90
CA ILE A 53 -20.52 -11.52 19.65
C ILE A 53 -21.49 -12.28 18.78
N ALA A 54 -21.03 -13.39 18.20
CA ALA A 54 -21.90 -14.31 17.50
C ALA A 54 -22.68 -15.18 18.49
N ILE A 55 -23.92 -15.52 18.13
CA ILE A 55 -24.76 -16.45 18.88
C ILE A 55 -24.94 -17.75 18.10
N PRO A 56 -25.17 -18.91 18.74
CA PRO A 56 -25.47 -20.16 18.03
C PRO A 56 -26.74 -20.07 17.16
N PRO A 57 -26.90 -20.95 16.14
CA PRO A 57 -28.12 -21.01 15.36
C PRO A 57 -29.32 -21.36 16.25
N GLN A 58 -30.44 -20.68 16.03
CA GLN A 58 -31.64 -20.85 16.84
C GLN A 58 -32.65 -21.79 16.15
N PRO A 59 -33.38 -22.64 16.88
CA PRO A 59 -34.33 -23.59 16.29
C PRO A 59 -35.45 -22.93 15.46
N GLN A 60 -35.84 -21.71 15.81
CA GLN A 60 -36.90 -20.94 15.14
C GLN A 60 -36.43 -20.18 13.88
N TRP A 61 -35.13 -20.13 13.62
CA TRP A 61 -34.60 -19.35 12.51
C TRP A 61 -34.96 -19.94 11.15
N GLY A 62 -35.27 -19.05 10.21
CA GLY A 62 -35.37 -19.39 8.81
C GLY A 62 -34.00 -19.65 8.18
N ALA A 63 -34.01 -20.02 6.90
CA ALA A 63 -32.79 -20.25 6.15
C ALA A 63 -31.96 -18.96 6.00
N GLU A 64 -32.60 -17.81 5.76
CA GLU A 64 -31.93 -16.51 5.69
C GLU A 64 -31.24 -16.13 7.01
N ASP A 65 -31.97 -16.17 8.13
CA ASP A 65 -31.43 -15.86 9.46
C ASP A 65 -30.23 -16.77 9.81
N THR A 66 -30.30 -18.04 9.42
CA THR A 66 -29.21 -19.00 9.63
C THR A 66 -27.95 -18.60 8.85
N ILE A 67 -28.09 -18.17 7.59
CA ILE A 67 -26.96 -17.70 6.78
C ILE A 67 -26.39 -16.39 7.31
N ARG A 68 -27.24 -15.43 7.71
CA ARG A 68 -26.80 -14.17 8.33
C ARG A 68 -26.07 -14.43 9.65
N GLY A 69 -26.59 -15.33 10.48
CA GLY A 69 -25.94 -15.76 11.71
C GLY A 69 -24.61 -16.47 11.47
N LEU A 70 -24.51 -17.31 10.43
CA LEU A 70 -23.25 -17.95 10.04
C LEU A 70 -22.20 -16.91 9.65
N GLN A 71 -22.57 -15.90 8.87
CA GLN A 71 -21.68 -14.81 8.48
C GLN A 71 -21.19 -14.03 9.71
N ALA A 72 -22.07 -13.70 10.65
CA ALA A 72 -21.69 -13.10 11.93
C ALA A 72 -20.75 -14.01 12.75
N ALA A 73 -20.97 -15.33 12.73
CA ALA A 73 -20.09 -16.31 13.37
C ALA A 73 -18.71 -16.42 12.70
N MET A 74 -18.61 -16.15 11.39
CA MET A 74 -17.31 -16.02 10.72
C MET A 74 -16.56 -14.77 11.19
N ALA A 75 -17.25 -13.64 11.35
CA ALA A 75 -16.64 -12.41 11.86
C ALA A 75 -16.08 -12.59 13.29
N ALA A 76 -16.82 -13.29 14.14
CA ALA A 76 -16.45 -13.61 15.52
C ALA A 76 -15.56 -14.86 15.69
N TYR A 77 -15.10 -15.48 14.59
CA TYR A 77 -14.47 -16.81 14.65
C TYR A 77 -13.25 -16.86 15.59
N GLN A 78 -12.42 -15.82 15.62
CA GLN A 78 -11.22 -15.78 16.49
C GLN A 78 -11.58 -15.65 17.97
N ASP A 79 -12.70 -15.01 18.29
CA ASP A 79 -13.15 -14.81 19.67
C ASP A 79 -13.72 -16.11 20.26
N ASP A 80 -14.51 -16.84 19.46
CA ASP A 80 -15.05 -18.16 19.83
C ASP A 80 -15.26 -19.04 18.58
N PRO A 81 -14.25 -19.86 18.21
CA PRO A 81 -14.34 -20.77 17.07
C PRO A 81 -15.47 -21.81 17.20
N SER A 82 -15.96 -22.06 18.43
CA SER A 82 -16.95 -23.09 18.71
C SER A 82 -18.35 -22.73 18.21
N ILE A 83 -18.65 -21.44 18.00
CA ILE A 83 -19.97 -20.98 17.56
C ILE A 83 -20.22 -21.29 16.09
N LEU A 84 -19.26 -20.97 15.21
CA LEU A 84 -19.38 -21.26 13.76
C LEU A 84 -19.59 -22.76 13.53
N ALA A 85 -18.88 -23.60 14.27
CA ALA A 85 -19.01 -25.06 14.16
C ALA A 85 -20.44 -25.56 14.42
N ARG A 86 -21.28 -24.81 15.14
CA ARG A 86 -22.69 -25.15 15.40
C ARG A 86 -23.61 -24.85 14.22
N TYR A 87 -23.19 -24.02 13.27
CA TYR A 87 -23.94 -23.74 12.03
C TYR A 87 -23.73 -24.82 10.95
N LEU A 88 -22.72 -25.66 11.09
CA LEU A 88 -22.35 -26.67 10.08
C LEU A 88 -22.97 -28.04 10.41
N THR A 89 -23.24 -28.86 9.38
CA THR A 89 -23.46 -30.30 9.61
C THR A 89 -22.18 -30.98 10.06
N ALA A 90 -22.28 -32.21 10.59
CA ALA A 90 -21.10 -32.97 11.02
C ALA A 90 -20.09 -33.19 9.87
N GLU A 91 -20.60 -33.48 8.67
CA GLU A 91 -19.80 -33.68 7.46
C GLU A 91 -19.13 -32.39 6.99
N ALA A 92 -19.85 -31.26 7.03
CA ALA A 92 -19.32 -29.96 6.68
C ALA A 92 -18.22 -29.53 7.68
N ARG A 93 -18.47 -29.71 8.98
CA ARG A 93 -17.51 -29.40 10.04
C ARG A 93 -16.22 -30.21 9.93
N ALA A 94 -16.30 -31.47 9.49
CA ALA A 94 -15.12 -32.32 9.32
C ALA A 94 -14.25 -31.92 8.12
N LYS A 95 -14.81 -31.18 7.15
CA LYS A 95 -14.13 -30.78 5.91
C LYS A 95 -13.72 -29.31 5.87
N TRP A 96 -14.47 -28.46 6.56
CA TRP A 96 -14.26 -27.02 6.52
C TRP A 96 -13.05 -26.60 7.36
N SER A 97 -12.32 -25.61 6.86
CA SER A 97 -11.16 -25.01 7.51
C SER A 97 -11.29 -23.50 7.50
N ALA A 98 -11.03 -22.87 8.65
CA ALA A 98 -10.84 -21.43 8.75
C ALA A 98 -9.49 -21.00 8.18
N ALA A 99 -8.49 -21.89 8.14
CA ALA A 99 -7.25 -21.66 7.43
C ALA A 99 -7.56 -21.64 5.93
N GLY A 100 -7.38 -20.47 5.33
CA GLY A 100 -7.70 -20.13 3.95
C GLY A 100 -7.88 -18.61 3.80
N PRO A 101 -7.97 -18.10 2.56
CA PRO A 101 -8.12 -16.67 2.32
C PRO A 101 -9.43 -16.14 2.88
N VAL A 102 -9.41 -14.89 3.35
CA VAL A 102 -10.61 -14.17 3.76
C VAL A 102 -11.19 -13.45 2.56
N ARG A 103 -12.46 -13.73 2.26
CA ARG A 103 -13.22 -12.99 1.25
C ARG A 103 -13.86 -11.80 1.92
N VAL A 104 -13.54 -10.62 1.43
CA VAL A 104 -14.12 -9.37 1.88
C VAL A 104 -15.19 -8.94 0.90
N ILE A 105 -16.42 -8.81 1.38
CA ILE A 105 -17.57 -8.33 0.62
C ILE A 105 -17.99 -6.96 1.14
N GLN A 106 -18.69 -6.20 0.30
CA GLN A 106 -19.38 -4.99 0.75
C GLN A 106 -20.38 -5.34 1.86
N ASP A 107 -20.66 -4.36 2.72
CA ASP A 107 -21.61 -4.54 3.84
C ASP A 107 -23.02 -4.94 3.36
N ALA A 108 -23.40 -4.51 2.14
CA ALA A 108 -24.66 -4.87 1.52
C ALA A 108 -24.57 -6.23 0.80
N TYR A 109 -25.40 -7.18 1.22
CA TYR A 109 -25.56 -8.47 0.57
C TYR A 109 -27.00 -8.99 0.67
N GLU A 110 -27.36 -9.83 -0.30
CA GLU A 110 -28.68 -10.42 -0.46
C GLU A 110 -28.64 -11.93 -0.21
N VAL A 111 -29.66 -12.44 0.47
CA VAL A 111 -29.86 -13.87 0.72
C VAL A 111 -31.23 -14.25 0.18
N THR A 112 -31.26 -14.96 -0.95
CA THR A 112 -32.50 -15.35 -1.62
C THR A 112 -32.86 -16.79 -1.28
N VAL A 113 -33.99 -16.97 -0.60
CA VAL A 113 -34.52 -18.28 -0.21
C VAL A 113 -35.53 -18.76 -1.26
N PRO A 114 -35.39 -19.98 -1.82
CA PRO A 114 -36.36 -20.52 -2.77
C PRO A 114 -37.70 -20.83 -2.08
N PRO A 115 -38.82 -20.87 -2.83
CA PRO A 115 -40.11 -21.24 -2.28
C PRO A 115 -40.06 -22.64 -1.65
N PRO A 116 -40.74 -22.85 -0.50
CA PRO A 116 -40.73 -24.14 0.19
C PRO A 116 -41.27 -25.26 -0.71
N ARG A 117 -40.57 -26.39 -0.77
CA ARG A 117 -41.10 -27.63 -1.34
C ARG A 117 -41.45 -28.58 -0.19
N GLU A 118 -42.68 -29.07 -0.16
CA GLU A 118 -43.26 -29.82 0.98
C GLU A 118 -42.53 -31.13 1.36
N SER A 119 -41.53 -31.57 0.59
CA SER A 119 -40.80 -32.82 0.81
C SER A 119 -39.27 -32.69 0.90
N GLU A 120 -38.70 -31.49 0.76
CA GLU A 120 -37.25 -31.31 0.74
C GLU A 120 -36.71 -30.97 2.15
N THR A 121 -35.90 -31.87 2.70
CA THR A 121 -35.15 -31.64 3.96
C THR A 121 -33.87 -30.84 3.72
N SER A 122 -33.52 -30.55 2.46
CA SER A 122 -32.41 -29.68 2.08
C SER A 122 -32.89 -28.57 1.13
N MET A 123 -32.24 -27.42 1.16
CA MET A 123 -32.54 -26.31 0.26
C MET A 123 -31.28 -25.58 -0.16
N LYS A 124 -31.31 -24.98 -1.36
CA LYS A 124 -30.23 -24.14 -1.88
C LYS A 124 -30.63 -22.68 -1.74
N VAL A 125 -29.94 -21.94 -0.89
CA VAL A 125 -30.12 -20.50 -0.68
C VAL A 125 -29.06 -19.76 -1.47
N THR A 126 -29.44 -18.79 -2.29
CA THR A 126 -28.47 -17.99 -3.05
C THR A 126 -27.97 -16.84 -2.21
N PHE A 127 -26.66 -16.78 -1.99
CA PHE A 127 -26.00 -15.62 -1.39
C PHE A 127 -25.39 -14.78 -2.51
N LYS A 128 -25.66 -13.48 -2.49
CA LYS A 128 -25.20 -12.53 -3.50
C LYS A 128 -24.62 -11.29 -2.82
N ALA A 129 -23.37 -10.97 -3.12
CA ALA A 129 -22.69 -9.78 -2.62
C ALA A 129 -21.73 -9.23 -3.68
N HIS A 130 -21.31 -7.98 -3.51
CA HIS A 130 -20.19 -7.43 -4.28
C HIS A 130 -18.88 -7.67 -3.51
N MET A 131 -17.84 -8.14 -4.20
CA MET A 131 -16.50 -8.24 -3.64
C MET A 131 -15.94 -6.85 -3.38
N ALA A 132 -15.22 -6.73 -2.27
CA ALA A 132 -14.36 -5.59 -1.96
C ALA A 132 -12.89 -5.98 -2.08
N ALA A 133 -12.49 -7.13 -1.51
CA ALA A 133 -11.11 -7.60 -1.50
C ALA A 133 -10.96 -9.10 -1.17
N LEU A 134 -9.73 -9.58 -1.28
CA LEU A 134 -9.25 -10.84 -0.72
C LEU A 134 -8.10 -10.54 0.24
N ILE A 135 -8.13 -11.12 1.45
CA ILE A 135 -6.95 -11.22 2.30
C ILE A 135 -6.39 -12.63 2.08
N ASN A 136 -5.21 -12.73 1.49
CA ASN A 136 -4.61 -14.01 1.15
C ASN A 136 -4.02 -14.70 2.38
N GLU A 137 -3.55 -15.94 2.21
CA GLU A 137 -2.96 -16.74 3.29
C GLU A 137 -1.63 -16.17 3.83
N ASP A 138 -0.98 -15.30 3.05
CA ASP A 138 0.20 -14.54 3.47
C ASP A 138 -0.16 -13.15 4.05
N ASP A 139 -1.43 -12.94 4.37
CA ASP A 139 -2.01 -11.69 4.89
C ASP A 139 -1.98 -10.48 3.94
N SER A 140 -1.57 -10.67 2.67
CA SER A 140 -1.66 -9.60 1.67
C SER A 140 -3.12 -9.23 1.39
N TYR A 141 -3.41 -7.92 1.32
CA TYR A 141 -4.74 -7.39 1.01
C TYR A 141 -4.83 -7.04 -0.46
N LYS A 142 -5.68 -7.75 -1.22
CA LYS A 142 -5.84 -7.53 -2.65
C LYS A 142 -7.25 -7.04 -2.97
N PRO A 143 -7.43 -5.77 -3.35
CA PRO A 143 -8.71 -5.28 -3.86
C PRO A 143 -9.21 -6.14 -4.99
N THR A 144 -10.51 -6.43 -4.97
CA THR A 144 -11.15 -7.25 -5.99
C THR A 144 -12.58 -6.76 -6.13
N ALA A 145 -12.94 -6.36 -7.34
CA ALA A 145 -14.30 -5.96 -7.68
C ALA A 145 -15.04 -7.11 -8.38
N GLY A 146 -16.38 -7.04 -8.34
CA GLY A 146 -17.24 -7.94 -9.10
C GLY A 146 -18.33 -8.57 -8.26
N LEU A 147 -19.30 -9.18 -8.94
CA LEU A 147 -20.40 -9.87 -8.29
C LEU A 147 -19.94 -11.26 -7.80
N TRP A 148 -20.17 -11.53 -6.52
CA TRP A 148 -19.98 -12.84 -5.91
C TRP A 148 -21.33 -13.47 -5.59
N GLU A 149 -21.71 -14.47 -6.38
CA GLU A 149 -22.95 -15.21 -6.22
C GLU A 149 -22.67 -16.70 -6.03
N ARG A 150 -23.14 -17.28 -4.92
CA ARG A 150 -22.94 -18.70 -4.59
C ARG A 150 -24.16 -19.32 -3.91
N PRO A 151 -24.52 -20.56 -4.24
CA PRO A 151 -25.53 -21.30 -3.49
C PRO A 151 -24.92 -21.85 -2.19
N PHE A 152 -25.62 -21.64 -1.08
CA PHE A 152 -25.39 -22.32 0.18
C PHE A 152 -26.43 -23.43 0.32
N GLU A 153 -25.96 -24.64 0.59
CA GLU A 153 -26.84 -25.79 0.83
C GLU A 153 -27.13 -25.88 2.33
N LEU A 154 -28.41 -25.80 2.70
CA LEU A 154 -28.87 -25.97 4.08
C LEU A 154 -29.67 -27.26 4.21
N VAL A 155 -29.54 -27.91 5.37
CA VAL A 155 -30.31 -29.08 5.77
C VAL A 155 -31.13 -28.73 7.00
N LYS A 156 -32.42 -29.05 6.98
CA LYS A 156 -33.33 -28.87 8.11
C LYS A 156 -33.15 -30.04 9.09
N MET A 157 -32.66 -29.73 10.29
CA MET A 157 -32.49 -30.68 11.39
C MET A 157 -33.52 -30.40 12.50
N PRO A 158 -33.70 -31.31 13.49
CA PRO A 158 -34.65 -31.10 14.59
C PRO A 158 -34.41 -29.82 15.40
N ASP A 159 -33.17 -29.34 15.44
CA ASP A 159 -32.69 -28.16 16.17
C ASP A 159 -32.42 -26.95 15.26
N GLY A 160 -33.06 -26.91 14.08
CA GLY A 160 -33.00 -25.81 13.12
C GLY A 160 -32.19 -26.14 11.85
N TYR A 161 -31.95 -25.13 11.03
CA TYR A 161 -31.16 -25.29 9.80
C TYR A 161 -29.65 -25.38 10.10
N ARG A 162 -28.93 -26.17 9.32
CA ARG A 162 -27.46 -26.27 9.30
C ARG A 162 -26.95 -26.23 7.87
N VAL A 163 -25.77 -25.68 7.60
CA VAL A 163 -25.19 -25.67 6.25
C VAL A 163 -24.32 -26.91 6.02
N SER A 164 -24.53 -27.57 4.89
CA SER A 164 -23.91 -28.86 4.54
C SER A 164 -22.62 -28.74 3.74
N SER A 165 -22.31 -27.54 3.22
CA SER A 165 -21.07 -27.26 2.50
C SER A 165 -20.72 -25.78 2.59
N LEU A 166 -19.43 -25.51 2.79
CA LEU A 166 -18.90 -24.15 2.91
C LEU A 166 -17.51 -24.10 2.25
N PRO A 167 -17.19 -23.08 1.44
CA PRO A 167 -15.83 -22.91 0.94
C PRO A 167 -14.85 -22.67 2.11
N PRO A 168 -13.57 -23.03 1.95
CA PRO A 168 -12.56 -22.74 2.97
C PRO A 168 -12.37 -21.23 3.14
N GLY A 169 -11.92 -20.85 4.34
CA GLY A 169 -11.71 -19.46 4.75
C GLY A 169 -12.97 -18.80 5.31
N LEU A 170 -12.84 -17.51 5.59
CA LEU A 170 -13.91 -16.68 6.17
C LEU A 170 -14.54 -15.77 5.10
N LEU A 171 -15.82 -15.46 5.27
CA LEU A 171 -16.55 -14.46 4.48
C LEU A 171 -16.90 -13.29 5.40
N LEU A 172 -16.18 -12.19 5.25
CA LEU A 172 -16.27 -11.01 6.10
C LEU A 172 -16.79 -9.82 5.29
N THR A 173 -17.58 -8.97 5.94
CA THR A 173 -17.92 -7.65 5.38
C THR A 173 -16.76 -6.68 5.55
N GLU A 174 -16.75 -5.57 4.82
CA GLU A 174 -15.80 -4.46 5.02
C GLU A 174 -15.81 -3.98 6.47
N SER A 175 -17.01 -3.84 7.05
CA SER A 175 -17.17 -3.50 8.47
C SER A 175 -16.56 -4.55 9.41
N ASP A 176 -16.63 -5.84 9.09
CA ASP A 176 -15.99 -6.90 9.89
C ASP A 176 -14.46 -6.80 9.85
N VAL A 177 -13.90 -6.54 8.67
CA VAL A 177 -12.46 -6.37 8.47
C VAL A 177 -11.97 -5.11 9.20
N ALA A 178 -12.65 -3.98 9.07
CA ALA A 178 -12.31 -2.74 9.74
C ALA A 178 -12.26 -2.90 11.28
N ARG A 179 -13.12 -3.75 11.85
CA ARG A 179 -13.10 -4.04 13.29
C ARG A 179 -11.97 -5.00 13.67
N ALA A 180 -11.84 -6.12 12.96
CA ALA A 180 -11.02 -7.25 13.39
C ALA A 180 -9.60 -7.27 12.82
N TYR A 181 -9.29 -6.48 11.80
CA TYR A 181 -7.99 -6.45 11.13
C TYR A 181 -7.37 -5.05 11.20
N ARG A 182 -6.04 -4.99 11.10
CA ARG A 182 -5.29 -3.74 11.03
C ARG A 182 -4.37 -3.76 9.80
N PRO A 183 -4.35 -2.67 8.99
CA PRO A 183 -3.21 -2.42 8.10
C PRO A 183 -1.93 -2.49 8.92
N THR A 184 -0.94 -3.22 8.41
CA THR A 184 0.34 -3.39 9.09
C THR A 184 1.47 -3.30 8.08
N ASN A 185 2.43 -2.43 8.34
CA ASN A 185 3.65 -2.27 7.55
C ASN A 185 4.77 -3.13 8.16
N LEU A 186 5.17 -4.19 7.46
CA LEU A 186 6.31 -5.03 7.82
C LEU A 186 7.53 -4.58 7.04
N TYR A 187 8.68 -4.48 7.68
CA TYR A 187 9.89 -4.00 7.01
C TYR A 187 10.86 -5.16 6.81
N TYR A 188 11.41 -5.28 5.61
CA TYR A 188 12.39 -6.30 5.24
C TYR A 188 13.62 -5.65 4.60
N VAL A 189 14.77 -6.30 4.66
CA VAL A 189 16.01 -5.77 4.08
C VAL A 189 15.99 -5.93 2.57
N ASN A 190 16.37 -4.88 1.82
CA ASN A 190 16.59 -4.97 0.38
C ASN A 190 17.65 -6.07 0.11
N ARG A 191 17.28 -7.11 -0.64
CA ARG A 191 18.15 -8.27 -0.86
C ARG A 191 19.43 -7.89 -1.62
N SER A 192 19.33 -7.00 -2.60
CA SER A 192 20.40 -6.71 -3.56
C SER A 192 21.49 -5.83 -2.94
N THR A 193 21.09 -4.78 -2.22
CA THR A 193 21.99 -3.74 -1.71
C THR A 193 22.23 -3.82 -0.20
N GLN A 194 21.30 -4.43 0.55
CA GLN A 194 21.34 -4.53 2.02
C GLN A 194 21.51 -3.19 2.75
N ASP A 195 21.11 -2.08 2.13
CA ASP A 195 21.35 -0.71 2.59
C ASP A 195 20.09 0.02 3.07
N ARG A 196 18.91 -0.60 2.91
CA ARG A 196 17.62 -0.02 3.31
C ARG A 196 16.59 -1.09 3.61
N LEU A 197 15.51 -0.66 4.26
CA LEU A 197 14.32 -1.46 4.46
C LEU A 197 13.30 -1.18 3.35
N VAL A 198 12.50 -2.20 3.05
CA VAL A 198 11.42 -2.21 2.08
C VAL A 198 10.16 -2.61 2.82
N VAL A 199 9.09 -1.84 2.64
CA VAL A 199 7.82 -2.08 3.28
C VAL A 199 7.01 -3.14 2.54
N ASP A 200 6.46 -4.08 3.29
CA ASP A 200 5.51 -5.11 2.89
C ASP A 200 4.22 -4.89 3.67
N GLN A 201 3.14 -4.54 2.97
CA GLN A 201 1.87 -4.15 3.60
C GLN A 201 0.93 -5.35 3.67
N VAL A 202 0.46 -5.65 4.88
CA VAL A 202 -0.43 -6.78 5.16
C VAL A 202 -1.64 -6.34 5.98
N ARG A 203 -2.68 -7.18 6.04
CA ARG A 203 -3.83 -7.01 6.93
C ARG A 203 -3.77 -8.05 8.05
N LEU A 204 -3.19 -7.68 9.19
CA LEU A 204 -3.11 -8.60 10.33
C LEU A 204 -4.39 -8.59 11.15
N ARG A 205 -4.86 -9.79 11.49
CA ARG A 205 -6.00 -9.94 12.38
C ARG A 205 -5.56 -9.64 13.81
N LEU A 206 -6.38 -8.87 14.52
CA LEU A 206 -6.23 -8.68 15.95
C LEU A 206 -6.51 -9.98 16.71
N ASN A 207 -5.63 -10.32 17.64
CA ASN A 207 -5.77 -11.46 18.52
C ASN A 207 -5.84 -11.01 19.99
N THR A 208 -6.98 -11.23 20.64
CA THR A 208 -7.25 -10.70 21.98
C THR A 208 -6.50 -11.41 23.11
N THR A 209 -5.83 -12.52 22.83
CA THR A 209 -5.07 -13.29 23.83
C THR A 209 -3.60 -12.92 23.90
N GLU A 210 -3.11 -12.06 23.00
CA GLU A 210 -1.71 -11.65 22.89
C GLU A 210 -1.58 -10.14 22.64
N THR A 211 -0.36 -9.64 22.64
CA THR A 211 -0.07 -8.23 22.26
C THR A 211 -0.01 -8.10 20.74
N PHE A 212 -0.35 -6.94 20.18
CA PHE A 212 -0.23 -6.76 18.73
C PHE A 212 1.24 -6.78 18.28
N ALA A 213 2.17 -6.39 19.16
CA ALA A 213 3.61 -6.58 18.92
C ALA A 213 3.96 -8.05 18.66
N GLN A 214 3.32 -8.98 19.38
CA GLN A 214 3.50 -10.42 19.14
C GLN A 214 2.98 -10.83 17.77
N THR A 215 1.76 -10.42 17.40
CA THR A 215 1.20 -10.71 16.08
C THR A 215 2.10 -10.19 14.94
N VAL A 216 2.66 -8.98 15.07
CA VAL A 216 3.59 -8.41 14.09
C VAL A 216 4.88 -9.23 13.99
N LEU A 217 5.51 -9.57 15.12
CA LEU A 217 6.78 -10.30 15.11
C LEU A 217 6.60 -11.75 14.65
N GLU A 218 5.51 -12.42 15.03
CA GLU A 218 5.18 -13.76 14.54
C GLU A 218 5.02 -13.77 13.02
N ARG A 219 4.41 -12.72 12.45
CA ARG A 219 4.31 -12.56 11.00
C ARG A 219 5.68 -12.31 10.33
N LEU A 220 6.58 -11.56 10.96
CA LEU A 220 7.95 -11.34 10.44
C LEU A 220 8.81 -12.61 10.40
N LEU A 221 8.52 -13.60 11.26
CA LEU A 221 9.15 -14.92 11.21
C LEU A 221 8.65 -15.79 10.04
N GLN A 222 7.55 -15.40 9.40
CA GLN A 222 7.06 -16.04 8.17
C GLN A 222 7.69 -15.37 6.93
N PRO A 223 7.70 -16.05 5.77
CA PRO A 223 8.14 -15.44 4.51
C PRO A 223 7.39 -14.13 4.20
N PRO A 224 8.01 -13.16 3.50
CA PRO A 224 7.30 -11.98 3.00
C PRO A 224 6.16 -12.39 2.05
N THR A 225 5.27 -11.45 1.77
CA THR A 225 4.16 -11.66 0.82
C THR A 225 4.67 -12.07 -0.57
N GLU A 226 3.80 -12.65 -1.38
CA GLU A 226 4.11 -13.01 -2.76
C GLU A 226 4.69 -11.82 -3.57
N SER A 227 4.23 -10.59 -3.32
CA SER A 227 4.73 -9.38 -4.01
C SER A 227 6.22 -9.11 -3.81
N LEU A 228 6.80 -9.45 -2.66
CA LEU A 228 8.20 -9.15 -2.34
C LEU A 228 9.09 -10.40 -2.19
N ARG A 229 8.51 -11.58 -2.41
CA ARG A 229 9.25 -12.85 -2.32
C ARG A 229 10.47 -12.86 -3.25
N GLY A 230 11.64 -13.12 -2.69
CA GLY A 230 12.91 -13.14 -3.42
C GLY A 230 13.50 -11.76 -3.75
N ALA A 231 12.76 -10.69 -3.47
CA ALA A 231 13.18 -9.29 -3.62
C ALA A 231 13.76 -8.72 -2.33
N VAL A 232 13.28 -9.23 -1.19
CA VAL A 232 13.71 -8.83 0.16
C VAL A 232 14.19 -10.04 0.96
N THR A 233 14.90 -9.77 2.06
CA THR A 233 15.35 -10.78 3.02
C THR A 233 14.93 -10.41 4.44
N SER A 234 14.61 -11.43 5.24
CA SER A 234 14.42 -11.27 6.68
C SER A 234 15.77 -11.33 7.38
N SER A 235 15.97 -10.46 8.37
CA SER A 235 17.15 -10.46 9.26
C SER A 235 17.04 -11.52 10.35
N PHE A 236 15.86 -12.13 10.51
CA PHE A 236 15.65 -13.25 11.42
C PHE A 236 16.23 -14.55 10.81
N PRO A 237 17.14 -15.25 11.50
CA PRO A 237 17.47 -16.64 11.17
C PRO A 237 16.22 -17.53 11.12
N SER A 238 16.21 -18.53 10.25
CA SER A 238 15.03 -19.39 10.02
C SER A 238 14.62 -20.24 11.21
N ASP A 239 15.49 -20.44 12.19
CA ASP A 239 15.23 -21.14 13.45
C ASP A 239 14.83 -20.21 14.60
N THR A 240 14.70 -18.90 14.34
CA THR A 240 14.34 -17.91 15.37
C THR A 240 12.96 -18.17 15.93
N LYS A 241 12.81 -18.06 17.26
CA LYS A 241 11.53 -18.15 17.95
C LYS A 241 11.36 -16.97 18.89
N ILE A 242 10.09 -16.62 19.12
CA ILE A 242 9.70 -15.66 20.16
C ILE A 242 9.46 -16.45 21.45
N GLU A 243 10.30 -16.23 22.46
CA GLU A 243 10.14 -16.84 23.77
C GLU A 243 9.16 -16.06 24.64
N SER A 244 9.20 -14.72 24.56
CA SER A 244 8.22 -13.86 25.24
C SER A 244 8.25 -12.44 24.70
N ILE A 245 7.11 -11.76 24.76
CA ILE A 245 7.03 -10.31 24.54
C ILE A 245 6.35 -9.67 25.75
N ARG A 246 6.98 -8.63 26.29
CA ARG A 246 6.44 -7.83 27.39
C ARG A 246 6.34 -6.38 26.93
N SER A 247 5.12 -5.89 26.76
CA SER A 247 4.83 -4.51 26.39
C SER A 247 4.42 -3.73 27.64
N GLY A 248 5.18 -2.69 27.99
CA GLY A 248 4.86 -1.72 29.03
C GLY A 248 4.69 -0.31 28.44
N GLU A 249 4.41 0.68 29.29
CA GLU A 249 4.18 2.07 28.86
C GLU A 249 5.37 2.66 28.09
N ASP A 250 6.59 2.53 28.63
CA ASP A 250 7.80 3.15 28.04
C ASP A 250 8.69 2.16 27.28
N ARG A 251 8.37 0.85 27.29
CA ARG A 251 9.27 -0.20 26.78
C ARG A 251 8.54 -1.40 26.21
N VAL A 252 9.07 -1.94 25.11
CA VAL A 252 8.75 -3.28 24.59
C VAL A 252 9.97 -4.17 24.75
N ILE A 253 9.86 -5.25 25.53
CA ILE A 253 10.92 -6.24 25.72
C ILE A 253 10.58 -7.48 24.91
N ILE A 254 11.46 -7.86 23.99
CA ILE A 254 11.31 -8.99 23.07
C ILE A 254 12.41 -9.99 23.43
N ASN A 255 12.04 -11.18 23.88
CA ASN A 255 12.98 -12.27 24.10
C ASN A 255 12.90 -13.28 22.96
N LEU A 256 14.00 -13.48 22.26
CA LEU A 256 14.15 -14.39 21.14
C LEU A 256 15.04 -15.57 21.52
N SER A 257 14.96 -16.65 20.75
CA SER A 257 15.92 -17.75 20.76
C SER A 257 16.23 -18.16 19.33
N GLY A 258 17.33 -18.88 19.11
CA GLY A 258 17.76 -19.34 17.77
C GLY A 258 19.22 -18.99 17.46
N SER A 259 19.61 -19.15 16.19
CA SER A 259 20.99 -18.94 15.75
C SER A 259 21.32 -17.46 15.50
N LEU A 260 21.12 -16.61 16.52
CA LEU A 260 21.45 -15.19 16.51
C LEU A 260 22.87 -14.99 17.06
N ASP A 261 23.83 -14.62 16.21
CA ASP A 261 25.20 -14.36 16.65
C ASP A 261 25.30 -12.98 17.34
N THR A 262 25.59 -12.99 18.63
CA THR A 262 25.84 -11.79 19.46
C THR A 262 27.09 -11.00 19.05
N LEU A 263 27.97 -11.57 18.24
CA LEU A 263 29.21 -10.93 17.79
C LEU A 263 29.09 -10.32 16.39
N ASP A 264 28.02 -10.63 15.65
CA ASP A 264 27.76 -10.05 14.32
C ASP A 264 26.98 -8.74 14.45
N LEU A 265 27.72 -7.64 14.59
CA LEU A 265 27.15 -6.29 14.75
C LEU A 265 26.33 -5.84 13.53
N SER A 266 26.63 -6.36 12.33
CA SER A 266 25.88 -6.02 11.12
C SER A 266 24.52 -6.71 11.12
N ALA A 267 24.49 -7.99 11.51
CA ALA A 267 23.24 -8.73 11.70
C ALA A 267 22.40 -8.16 12.86
N GLU A 268 23.06 -7.73 13.94
CA GLU A 268 22.40 -7.05 15.05
C GLU A 268 21.72 -5.76 14.59
N GLU A 269 22.41 -4.95 13.78
CA GLU A 269 21.90 -3.68 13.27
C GLU A 269 20.72 -3.85 12.30
N THR A 270 20.79 -4.81 11.38
CA THR A 270 19.68 -5.11 10.46
C THR A 270 18.47 -5.65 11.19
N LEU A 271 18.66 -6.58 12.15
CA LEU A 271 17.57 -7.13 12.97
C LEU A 271 16.91 -6.04 13.81
N ARG A 272 17.71 -5.17 14.45
CA ARG A 272 17.21 -4.03 15.21
C ARG A 272 16.41 -3.08 14.33
N GLY A 273 16.94 -2.71 13.15
CA GLY A 273 16.26 -1.82 12.20
C GLY A 273 14.93 -2.39 11.71
N GLN A 274 14.91 -3.68 11.36
CA GLN A 274 13.71 -4.39 10.92
C GLN A 274 12.63 -4.43 12.00
N ILE A 275 12.99 -4.80 13.24
CA ILE A 275 12.05 -4.83 14.39
C ILE A 275 11.57 -3.40 14.72
N ARG A 276 12.50 -2.44 14.82
CA ARG A 276 12.20 -1.03 15.10
C ARG A 276 11.15 -0.52 14.13
N ASN A 277 11.38 -0.64 12.83
CA ASN A 277 10.50 -0.07 11.82
C ASN A 277 9.15 -0.79 11.75
N SER A 278 9.15 -2.12 11.85
CA SER A 278 7.90 -2.90 11.88
C SER A 278 7.07 -2.67 13.14
N LEU A 279 7.67 -2.25 14.25
CA LEU A 279 6.89 -1.85 15.43
C LEU A 279 6.53 -0.37 15.35
N ASN A 280 7.46 0.55 15.14
CA ASN A 280 7.22 1.99 15.22
C ASN A 280 6.21 2.51 14.20
N LYS A 281 6.30 2.06 12.93
CA LYS A 281 5.41 2.52 11.85
C LYS A 281 3.98 1.99 12.00
N ASN A 282 3.77 1.03 12.90
CA ASN A 282 2.45 0.51 13.28
C ASN A 282 1.96 1.03 14.64
N GLU A 283 2.60 2.08 15.19
CA GLU A 283 2.22 2.79 16.42
C GLU A 283 2.22 1.99 17.74
N VAL A 284 2.21 0.66 17.72
CA VAL A 284 3.44 -0.11 18.00
C VAL A 284 4.31 0.39 19.13
N ALA A 285 5.60 0.45 18.87
CA ALA A 285 6.63 0.88 19.80
C ALA A 285 7.03 2.38 19.63
N LYS A 286 6.22 3.18 18.93
CA LYS A 286 6.56 4.57 18.63
C LYS A 286 6.78 5.38 19.90
N GLY A 287 7.94 6.02 20.00
CA GLY A 287 8.34 6.79 21.19
C GLY A 287 8.75 5.93 22.40
N ARG A 288 8.84 4.60 22.26
CA ARG A 288 9.19 3.66 23.34
C ARG A 288 10.56 3.03 23.10
N ILE A 289 11.18 2.55 24.18
CA ILE A 289 12.42 1.76 24.11
C ILE A 289 12.06 0.34 23.60
N ILE A 290 12.83 -0.20 22.67
CA ILE A 290 12.72 -1.62 22.27
C ILE A 290 13.96 -2.34 22.78
N GLU A 291 13.78 -3.29 23.68
CA GLU A 291 14.86 -4.11 24.23
C GLU A 291 14.74 -5.53 23.67
N ILE A 292 15.77 -5.97 22.96
CA ILE A 292 15.84 -7.31 22.38
C ILE A 292 16.79 -8.14 23.23
N LEU A 293 16.30 -9.29 23.68
CA LEU A 293 17.03 -10.30 24.42
C LEU A 293 17.18 -11.55 23.55
N VAL A 294 18.27 -12.29 23.74
CA VAL A 294 18.45 -13.64 23.17
C VAL A 294 18.72 -14.60 24.32
N ASP A 295 17.89 -15.64 24.45
CA ASP A 295 17.91 -16.61 25.54
C ASP A 295 17.89 -15.96 26.95
N GLY A 296 17.22 -14.80 27.05
CA GLY A 296 17.11 -14.00 28.28
C GLY A 296 18.28 -13.06 28.56
N GLU A 297 19.35 -13.08 27.76
CA GLU A 297 20.47 -12.15 27.84
C GLU A 297 20.29 -10.96 26.92
N ALA A 298 20.83 -9.79 27.28
CA ALA A 298 20.69 -8.57 26.48
C ALA A 298 21.43 -8.69 25.14
N TYR A 299 20.70 -8.53 24.03
CA TYR A 299 21.26 -8.54 22.68
C TYR A 299 21.47 -7.13 22.17
N THR A 300 20.40 -6.34 22.07
CA THR A 300 20.49 -4.94 21.65
C THR A 300 19.34 -4.11 22.21
N VAL A 301 19.54 -2.79 22.27
CA VAL A 301 18.53 -1.84 22.76
C VAL A 301 18.38 -0.71 21.77
N ASP A 302 17.16 -0.53 21.32
CA ASP A 302 16.74 0.59 20.52
C ASP A 302 16.11 1.70 21.37
N ARG A 303 16.42 2.95 21.04
CA ARG A 303 15.87 4.13 21.72
C ARG A 303 15.10 5.01 20.72
N PRO A 304 14.05 5.74 21.17
CA PRO A 304 13.22 6.56 20.28
C PRO A 304 13.96 7.58 19.42
N ASP A 305 15.01 8.21 19.97
CA ASP A 305 15.77 9.27 19.29
C ASP A 305 16.99 8.72 18.52
N SER A 306 16.99 7.42 18.19
CA SER A 306 18.08 6.84 17.41
C SER A 306 17.89 7.17 15.93
N ASP A 307 18.94 7.62 15.25
CA ASP A 307 18.92 7.87 13.80
C ASP A 307 18.42 6.62 13.03
N ASP A 308 17.57 6.83 12.03
CA ASP A 308 16.92 5.77 11.24
C ASP A 308 17.39 5.80 9.78
N GLN A 309 18.68 5.51 9.60
CA GLN A 309 19.34 5.46 8.29
C GLN A 309 18.71 4.45 7.31
N TRP A 310 17.87 3.52 7.80
CA TRP A 310 17.28 2.45 7.00
C TRP A 310 16.14 2.91 6.09
N LEU A 311 15.49 4.03 6.43
CA LEU A 311 14.40 4.63 5.67
C LEU A 311 14.73 6.05 5.17
N ASP A 312 15.91 6.58 5.51
CA ASP A 312 16.32 7.91 5.08
C ASP A 312 16.53 7.97 3.56
N ASP A 313 15.81 8.90 2.92
CA ASP A 313 15.96 9.26 1.51
C ASP A 313 16.86 10.49 1.31
N ASP A 314 17.86 10.69 2.19
CA ASP A 314 18.85 11.80 2.19
C ASP A 314 19.67 11.98 0.89
N VAL A 315 19.37 11.16 -0.12
CA VAL A 315 20.06 11.08 -1.41
C VAL A 315 19.58 12.13 -2.43
N GLY A 316 18.73 13.08 -2.02
CA GLY A 316 18.48 14.34 -2.74
C GLY A 316 17.01 14.74 -2.80
N ASP A 317 16.61 15.70 -1.95
CA ASP A 317 15.33 16.43 -2.03
C ASP A 317 15.31 17.51 -3.14
N SER A 318 16.43 17.63 -3.86
CA SER A 318 16.61 18.62 -4.91
C SER A 318 15.75 18.26 -6.11
N ALA A 319 14.71 19.06 -6.35
CA ALA A 319 13.93 18.99 -7.57
C ALA A 319 14.66 19.64 -8.76
N TYR A 320 14.37 19.15 -9.95
CA TYR A 320 14.84 19.69 -11.22
C TYR A 320 13.66 19.94 -12.16
N TYR A 321 13.90 20.75 -13.19
CA TYR A 321 12.97 20.92 -14.30
C TYR A 321 13.75 21.09 -15.62
N VAL A 322 13.06 20.90 -16.74
CA VAL A 322 13.64 21.01 -18.08
C VAL A 322 13.05 22.20 -18.84
N ASP A 323 13.91 23.00 -19.47
CA ASP A 323 13.52 24.03 -20.43
C ASP A 323 14.25 23.79 -21.76
N LYS A 324 13.51 23.43 -22.82
CA LYS A 324 14.08 23.22 -24.17
C LYS A 324 15.31 22.30 -24.17
N GLY A 325 15.24 21.23 -23.38
CA GLY A 325 16.30 20.23 -23.23
C GLY A 325 17.43 20.59 -22.26
N ALA A 326 17.46 21.81 -21.71
CA ALA A 326 18.37 22.20 -20.63
C ALA A 326 17.77 21.82 -19.27
N VAL A 327 18.56 21.16 -18.42
CA VAL A 327 18.16 20.79 -17.06
C VAL A 327 18.55 21.92 -16.09
N HIS A 328 17.64 22.24 -15.18
CA HIS A 328 17.80 23.31 -14.19
C HIS A 328 17.48 22.81 -12.78
N TYR A 329 18.14 23.37 -11.78
CA TYR A 329 17.77 23.18 -10.39
C TYR A 329 16.47 23.95 -10.07
N LEU A 330 15.60 23.36 -9.26
CA LEU A 330 14.53 24.06 -8.59
C LEU A 330 14.98 24.45 -7.17
N THR A 331 14.70 25.68 -6.78
CA THR A 331 15.00 26.19 -5.44
C THR A 331 13.70 26.49 -4.70
N LYS A 332 13.78 26.72 -3.38
CA LYS A 332 12.61 27.14 -2.58
C LYS A 332 11.96 28.42 -3.10
N ASP A 333 12.75 29.33 -3.67
CA ASP A 333 12.31 30.60 -4.24
C ASP A 333 11.86 30.51 -5.71
N GLY A 334 11.81 29.30 -6.28
CA GLY A 334 11.46 29.06 -7.69
C GLY A 334 12.68 28.71 -8.55
N ARG A 335 12.87 29.41 -9.67
CA ARG A 335 13.92 29.10 -10.67
C ARG A 335 15.33 29.12 -10.06
N GLY A 336 16.05 28.01 -10.20
CA GLY A 336 17.50 27.95 -9.99
C GLY A 336 18.30 28.15 -11.27
N GLY A 337 19.61 27.89 -11.18
CA GLY A 337 20.53 27.90 -12.33
C GLY A 337 20.41 26.63 -13.19
N ALA A 338 20.96 26.70 -14.40
CA ALA A 338 21.21 25.49 -15.20
C ALA A 338 22.20 24.58 -14.46
N VAL A 339 22.03 23.26 -14.61
CA VAL A 339 23.01 22.29 -14.10
C VAL A 339 24.33 22.43 -14.85
N ALA A 340 25.44 21.96 -14.26
CA ALA A 340 26.74 22.05 -14.90
C ALA A 340 26.87 21.08 -16.10
N GLY A 341 27.68 21.47 -17.09
CA GLY A 341 28.01 20.65 -18.26
C GLY A 341 26.93 20.66 -19.35
N ALA A 342 27.07 19.75 -20.31
CA ALA A 342 26.21 19.67 -21.49
C ALA A 342 24.72 19.39 -21.18
N ALA A 343 24.40 18.98 -19.96
CA ALA A 343 23.03 18.78 -19.49
C ALA A 343 22.29 20.10 -19.20
N GLY A 344 23.02 21.19 -18.88
CA GLY A 344 22.44 22.51 -18.63
C GLY A 344 22.28 23.37 -19.89
N GLU A 345 22.65 22.85 -21.06
CA GLU A 345 22.59 23.56 -22.33
C GLU A 345 21.31 23.21 -23.10
N GLN A 346 20.71 24.19 -23.77
CA GLN A 346 19.51 23.94 -24.59
C GLN A 346 19.84 23.00 -25.75
N ARG A 347 18.99 21.98 -25.93
CA ARG A 347 19.24 20.92 -26.90
C ARG A 347 17.96 20.25 -27.37
N GLU A 348 17.81 20.11 -28.68
CA GLU A 348 16.70 19.36 -29.27
C GLU A 348 17.01 17.86 -29.35
N GLY A 349 15.95 17.04 -29.40
CA GLY A 349 16.07 15.58 -29.56
C GLY A 349 16.31 14.80 -28.26
N TYR A 350 16.28 15.46 -27.10
CA TYR A 350 16.36 14.86 -25.77
C TYR A 350 15.03 15.02 -25.05
N SER A 351 14.53 13.94 -24.46
CA SER A 351 13.24 13.89 -23.75
C SER A 351 13.27 12.83 -22.65
N HIS A 352 12.22 12.78 -21.82
CA HIS A 352 12.07 11.73 -20.79
C HIS A 352 13.32 11.60 -19.91
N PHE A 353 13.66 12.69 -19.25
CA PHE A 353 14.86 12.79 -18.43
C PHE A 353 14.71 11.99 -17.13
N ALA A 354 15.81 11.50 -16.57
CA ALA A 354 15.85 10.86 -15.26
C ALA A 354 17.18 11.17 -14.55
N VAL A 355 17.13 11.51 -13.27
CA VAL A 355 18.31 11.91 -12.48
C VAL A 355 18.69 10.78 -11.52
N SER A 356 19.97 10.41 -11.45
CA SER A 356 20.47 9.47 -10.45
C SER A 356 20.64 10.13 -9.10
N ALA A 357 20.60 9.35 -8.03
CA ALA A 357 20.96 9.85 -6.70
C ALA A 357 22.48 9.98 -6.52
N GLY A 358 22.87 10.66 -5.43
CA GLY A 358 24.22 10.63 -4.87
C GLY A 358 25.02 11.92 -5.08
N PRO A 359 26.26 11.99 -4.56
CA PRO A 359 27.07 13.21 -4.57
C PRO A 359 27.54 13.63 -5.96
N ASN A 360 27.55 12.71 -6.93
CA ASN A 360 27.93 12.96 -8.33
C ASN A 360 26.78 12.49 -9.25
N PRO A 361 25.66 13.21 -9.28
CA PRO A 361 24.48 12.76 -10.00
C PRO A 361 24.72 12.71 -11.52
N LEU A 362 24.17 11.68 -12.13
CA LEU A 362 24.08 11.50 -13.57
C LEU A 362 22.67 11.85 -14.03
N ILE A 363 22.55 12.36 -15.26
CA ILE A 363 21.28 12.54 -15.95
C ILE A 363 21.22 11.60 -17.14
N ALA A 364 20.10 10.91 -17.29
CA ALA A 364 19.75 10.13 -18.47
C ALA A 364 18.63 10.83 -19.25
N ALA A 365 18.60 10.63 -20.56
CA ALA A 365 17.56 11.12 -21.44
C ALA A 365 17.36 10.18 -22.62
N LYS A 366 16.12 10.05 -23.09
CA LYS A 366 15.77 9.34 -24.31
C LYS A 366 15.97 10.21 -25.53
N THR A 367 16.61 9.66 -26.55
CA THR A 367 16.78 10.23 -27.89
C THR A 367 16.01 9.39 -28.92
N SER A 368 16.07 9.77 -30.20
CA SER A 368 15.50 8.97 -31.29
C SER A 368 16.29 7.67 -31.58
N THR A 369 17.51 7.54 -31.05
CA THR A 369 18.43 6.43 -31.31
C THR A 369 18.72 5.58 -30.09
N GLY A 370 18.39 6.04 -28.88
CA GLY A 370 18.71 5.32 -27.66
C GLY A 370 18.49 6.10 -26.37
N ILE A 371 19.22 5.69 -25.33
CA ILE A 371 19.35 6.42 -24.06
C ILE A 371 20.76 7.00 -23.98
N SER A 372 20.83 8.31 -23.70
CA SER A 372 22.08 9.02 -23.46
C SER A 372 22.22 9.42 -22.00
N VAL A 373 23.44 9.43 -21.49
CA VAL A 373 23.80 9.81 -20.12
C VAL A 373 24.85 10.92 -20.12
N ALA A 374 24.76 11.85 -19.16
CA ALA A 374 25.79 12.85 -18.88
C ALA A 374 25.96 13.01 -17.36
N GLY A 375 27.16 13.39 -16.92
CA GLY A 375 27.37 13.84 -15.54
C GLY A 375 26.96 15.30 -15.36
N LEU A 376 26.42 15.65 -14.20
CA LEU A 376 26.08 17.03 -13.84
C LEU A 376 27.31 17.81 -13.33
N VAL A 377 28.35 17.87 -14.15
CA VAL A 377 29.64 18.51 -13.88
C VAL A 377 30.10 19.32 -15.09
N ALA A 378 30.98 20.30 -14.90
CA ALA A 378 31.36 21.24 -15.97
C ALA A 378 31.88 20.56 -17.26
N GLU A 379 32.66 19.49 -17.11
CA GLU A 379 33.22 18.70 -18.24
C GLU A 379 32.30 17.54 -18.69
N GLY A 380 31.06 17.49 -18.17
CA GLY A 380 30.09 16.46 -18.49
C GLY A 380 29.63 16.54 -19.94
N VAL A 381 29.73 15.42 -20.66
CA VAL A 381 29.27 15.29 -22.06
C VAL A 381 28.24 14.19 -22.18
N TRP A 382 27.26 14.39 -23.07
CA TRP A 382 26.28 13.35 -23.39
C TRP A 382 26.93 12.19 -24.14
N GLN A 383 26.72 10.98 -23.65
CA GLN A 383 27.16 9.73 -24.26
C GLN A 383 25.96 8.79 -24.43
N GLU A 384 25.77 8.25 -25.63
CA GLU A 384 24.76 7.21 -25.85
C GLU A 384 25.25 5.89 -25.25
N VAL A 385 24.48 5.35 -24.30
CA VAL A 385 24.87 4.16 -23.50
C VAL A 385 24.03 2.94 -23.81
N ILE A 386 22.81 3.13 -24.31
CA ILE A 386 21.91 2.08 -24.77
C ILE A 386 21.36 2.49 -26.13
N GLN A 387 21.40 1.60 -27.12
CA GLN A 387 20.89 1.85 -28.47
C GLN A 387 19.54 1.17 -28.66
N GLY A 388 18.59 1.87 -29.27
CA GLY A 388 17.25 1.36 -29.53
C GLY A 388 16.25 2.49 -29.78
N ALA A 389 15.32 2.28 -30.70
CA ALA A 389 14.25 3.26 -30.99
C ALA A 389 13.00 3.03 -30.13
N ASP A 390 12.75 1.78 -29.71
CA ASP A 390 11.56 1.37 -28.96
C ASP A 390 11.90 1.06 -27.50
N LEU A 391 12.45 2.08 -26.83
CA LEU A 391 12.86 2.01 -25.43
C LEU A 391 11.86 2.76 -24.55
N THR A 392 11.50 2.23 -23.39
CA THR A 392 10.75 3.02 -22.40
C THR A 392 11.60 4.19 -21.89
N PRO A 393 10.97 5.26 -21.38
CA PRO A 393 11.68 6.29 -20.61
C PRO A 393 12.65 5.68 -19.58
N PRO A 394 13.89 6.19 -19.46
CA PRO A 394 14.88 5.67 -18.53
C PRO A 394 14.45 5.85 -17.07
N THR A 395 14.92 4.96 -16.20
CA THR A 395 14.78 5.08 -14.73
C THR A 395 16.08 4.67 -14.05
N TRP A 396 16.47 5.38 -12.99
CA TRP A 396 17.65 5.01 -12.19
C TRP A 396 17.23 4.13 -11.02
N ASN A 397 18.07 3.18 -10.66
CA ASN A 397 17.98 2.44 -9.41
C ASN A 397 18.97 3.03 -8.38
N ARG A 398 18.74 2.81 -7.09
CA ARG A 398 19.55 3.31 -5.98
C ARG A 398 21.00 2.80 -6.02
N ASP A 399 21.23 1.63 -6.61
CA ASP A 399 22.58 1.07 -6.85
C ASP A 399 23.38 1.84 -7.93
N GLY A 400 22.80 2.90 -8.51
CA GLY A 400 23.42 3.74 -9.54
C GLY A 400 23.30 3.16 -10.95
N SER A 401 22.57 2.06 -11.14
CA SER A 401 22.31 1.50 -12.48
C SER A 401 21.12 2.16 -13.16
N LEU A 402 21.19 2.25 -14.48
CA LEU A 402 20.16 2.81 -15.35
C LEU A 402 19.37 1.70 -16.03
N TRP A 403 18.06 1.85 -16.11
CA TRP A 403 17.15 0.83 -16.62
C TRP A 403 16.24 1.39 -17.70
N THR A 404 15.97 0.56 -18.71
CA THR A 404 14.96 0.81 -19.74
C THR A 404 14.47 -0.52 -20.30
N TYR A 405 13.20 -0.60 -20.68
CA TYR A 405 12.64 -1.77 -21.33
C TYR A 405 12.68 -1.60 -22.85
N ASP A 406 13.20 -2.60 -23.55
CA ASP A 406 13.25 -2.66 -25.01
C ASP A 406 12.01 -3.39 -25.53
N GLY A 407 11.00 -2.62 -25.93
CA GLY A 407 9.71 -3.11 -26.42
C GLY A 407 9.82 -3.93 -27.70
N LYS A 408 10.87 -3.71 -28.50
CA LYS A 408 11.10 -4.47 -29.73
C LYS A 408 11.58 -5.88 -29.46
N ASN A 409 12.43 -6.06 -28.44
CA ASN A 409 13.05 -7.34 -28.13
C ASN A 409 12.44 -8.05 -26.92
N GLY A 410 11.52 -7.39 -26.19
CA GLY A 410 10.91 -7.94 -24.98
C GLY A 410 11.92 -8.19 -23.88
N VAL A 411 12.82 -7.22 -23.62
CA VAL A 411 13.89 -7.40 -22.64
C VAL A 411 14.11 -6.14 -21.83
N LEU A 412 14.40 -6.31 -20.54
CA LEU A 412 14.81 -5.23 -19.68
C LEU A 412 16.34 -5.05 -19.78
N LEU A 413 16.79 -3.82 -19.98
CA LEU A 413 18.22 -3.49 -20.12
C LEU A 413 18.71 -2.73 -18.89
N LYS A 414 19.73 -3.28 -18.22
CA LYS A 414 20.44 -2.67 -17.10
C LYS A 414 21.79 -2.14 -17.58
N TYR A 415 22.01 -0.83 -17.48
CA TYR A 415 23.31 -0.20 -17.71
C TYR A 415 23.98 0.14 -16.38
N ASP A 416 25.19 -0.36 -16.18
CA ASP A 416 26.07 -0.02 -15.05
C ASP A 416 27.08 1.05 -15.50
N PRO A 417 26.96 2.31 -15.03
CA PRO A 417 27.89 3.38 -15.41
C PRO A 417 29.32 3.12 -14.94
N ALA A 418 29.53 2.45 -13.81
CA ALA A 418 30.86 2.19 -13.27
C ALA A 418 31.63 1.16 -14.12
N ARG A 419 30.90 0.23 -14.76
CA ARG A 419 31.47 -0.78 -15.66
C ARG A 419 31.31 -0.46 -17.14
N THR A 420 30.55 0.59 -17.47
CA THR A 420 30.17 0.94 -18.84
C THR A 420 29.58 -0.23 -19.62
N ARG A 421 28.72 -1.03 -18.96
CA ARG A 421 28.19 -2.28 -19.51
C ARG A 421 26.68 -2.30 -19.47
N VAL A 422 26.07 -2.78 -20.56
CA VAL A 422 24.64 -3.10 -20.63
C VAL A 422 24.47 -4.61 -20.48
N GLU A 423 23.55 -5.02 -19.62
CA GLU A 423 23.20 -6.41 -19.35
C GLU A 423 21.69 -6.60 -19.55
N PRO A 424 21.25 -7.65 -20.27
CA PRO A 424 19.84 -8.01 -20.31
C PRO A 424 19.42 -8.59 -18.96
N VAL A 425 18.20 -8.27 -18.56
CA VAL A 425 17.57 -8.75 -17.33
C VAL A 425 16.30 -9.50 -17.71
N GLU A 426 16.14 -10.67 -17.11
CA GLU A 426 14.99 -11.55 -17.35
C GLU A 426 13.71 -10.87 -16.85
N VAL A 427 12.65 -10.99 -17.64
CA VAL A 427 11.30 -10.52 -17.33
C VAL A 427 10.31 -11.69 -17.44
N PRO A 428 9.13 -11.61 -16.81
CA PRO A 428 8.11 -12.65 -16.94
C PRO A 428 7.63 -12.75 -18.40
N GLU A 429 7.36 -13.98 -18.89
CA GLU A 429 6.88 -14.22 -20.26
C GLU A 429 5.56 -13.49 -20.61
N GLU A 430 4.79 -13.13 -19.58
CA GLU A 430 3.60 -12.32 -19.73
C GLU A 430 3.93 -10.91 -20.22
N LEU A 431 5.04 -10.33 -19.75
CA LEU A 431 5.43 -8.96 -20.08
C LEU A 431 5.93 -8.83 -21.52
N ASP A 432 6.63 -9.84 -22.04
CA ASP A 432 7.11 -9.91 -23.42
C ASP A 432 6.00 -9.77 -24.47
N LYS A 433 4.75 -10.04 -24.07
CA LYS A 433 3.56 -9.99 -24.92
C LYS A 433 2.75 -8.71 -24.75
N LEU A 434 3.15 -7.85 -23.81
CA LEU A 434 2.45 -6.61 -23.48
C LEU A 434 3.17 -5.41 -24.12
N ASP A 435 2.36 -4.42 -24.50
CA ASP A 435 2.84 -3.14 -25.01
C ASP A 435 3.28 -2.25 -23.84
N VAL A 436 4.52 -2.43 -23.39
CA VAL A 436 5.06 -1.69 -22.23
C VAL A 436 5.38 -0.24 -22.62
N LYS A 437 4.71 0.72 -21.97
CA LYS A 437 4.89 2.16 -22.24
C LYS A 437 5.86 2.83 -21.28
N GLN A 438 5.77 2.52 -19.99
CA GLN A 438 6.61 3.07 -18.94
C GLN A 438 7.08 1.97 -18.00
N PHE A 439 8.31 2.13 -17.51
CA PHE A 439 8.94 1.29 -16.50
C PHE A 439 9.60 2.23 -15.47
N ARG A 440 9.20 2.12 -14.20
CA ARG A 440 9.66 3.00 -13.11
C ARG A 440 10.06 2.17 -11.91
N ILE A 441 11.30 2.30 -11.48
CA ILE A 441 11.77 1.68 -10.23
C ILE A 441 11.40 2.61 -9.07
N ALA A 442 10.90 2.06 -7.98
CA ALA A 442 10.63 2.79 -6.75
C ALA A 442 11.93 3.19 -6.05
N ARG A 443 11.86 4.19 -5.17
CA ARG A 443 13.04 4.69 -4.42
C ARG A 443 13.64 3.63 -3.50
N ASP A 444 12.83 2.66 -3.05
CA ASP A 444 13.30 1.48 -2.34
C ASP A 444 14.25 0.57 -3.13
N GLY A 445 14.36 0.79 -4.45
CA GLY A 445 15.23 0.07 -5.37
C GLY A 445 14.79 -1.37 -5.65
N VAL A 446 13.60 -1.75 -5.17
CA VAL A 446 13.02 -3.09 -5.28
C VAL A 446 11.75 -3.08 -6.11
N ARG A 447 10.76 -2.25 -5.75
CA ARG A 447 9.46 -2.25 -6.43
C ARG A 447 9.56 -1.59 -7.79
N VAL A 448 8.73 -2.04 -8.71
CA VAL A 448 8.68 -1.56 -10.09
C VAL A 448 7.22 -1.32 -10.46
N ALA A 449 6.94 -0.17 -11.07
CA ALA A 449 5.68 0.12 -11.73
C ALA A 449 5.85 0.04 -13.25
N VAL A 450 4.91 -0.63 -13.91
CA VAL A 450 4.90 -0.84 -15.35
C VAL A 450 3.54 -0.44 -15.91
N THR A 451 3.52 0.40 -16.94
CA THR A 451 2.29 0.66 -17.71
C THR A 451 2.28 -0.21 -18.95
N THR A 452 1.15 -0.87 -19.20
CA THR A 452 0.98 -1.82 -20.31
C THR A 452 -0.28 -1.49 -21.10
N GLY A 453 -0.17 -1.48 -22.42
CA GLY A 453 -1.21 -0.93 -23.29
C GLY A 453 -1.46 0.54 -22.93
N GLU A 454 -2.71 0.97 -23.10
CA GLU A 454 -3.10 2.35 -22.82
C GLU A 454 -3.67 2.55 -21.41
N ASN A 455 -4.13 1.50 -20.73
CA ASN A 455 -5.07 1.65 -19.61
C ASN A 455 -4.73 0.84 -18.35
N THR A 456 -3.57 0.19 -18.28
CA THR A 456 -3.24 -0.73 -17.18
C THR A 456 -1.91 -0.39 -16.52
N VAL A 457 -1.89 -0.43 -15.18
CA VAL A 457 -0.68 -0.36 -14.35
C VAL A 457 -0.51 -1.68 -13.60
N GLN A 458 0.71 -2.21 -13.65
CA GLN A 458 1.14 -3.37 -12.91
C GLN A 458 2.28 -2.99 -11.97
N ILE A 459 2.37 -3.68 -10.83
CA ILE A 459 3.47 -3.58 -9.88
C ILE A 459 4.19 -4.92 -9.84
N GLY A 460 5.52 -4.89 -9.83
CA GLY A 460 6.37 -6.05 -9.60
C GLY A 460 7.54 -5.71 -8.70
N ALA A 461 8.49 -6.63 -8.60
CA ALA A 461 9.71 -6.44 -7.83
C ALA A 461 10.95 -6.98 -8.56
N LEU A 462 12.08 -6.30 -8.38
CA LEU A 462 13.39 -6.82 -8.76
C LEU A 462 13.81 -7.88 -7.75
N THR A 463 13.96 -9.12 -8.21
CA THR A 463 14.33 -10.27 -7.39
C THR A 463 15.72 -10.78 -7.77
N GLY A 464 16.34 -11.56 -6.89
CA GLY A 464 17.69 -12.06 -7.10
C GLY A 464 18.76 -10.99 -6.84
N GLU A 465 19.99 -11.28 -7.26
CA GLU A 465 21.16 -10.42 -6.98
C GLU A 465 22.20 -10.54 -8.10
N GLY A 466 22.96 -9.46 -8.33
CA GLY A 466 24.01 -9.42 -9.34
C GLY A 466 23.53 -9.85 -10.73
N ALA A 467 24.23 -10.79 -11.35
CA ALA A 467 23.88 -11.33 -12.67
C ALA A 467 22.60 -12.18 -12.69
N GLY A 468 22.07 -12.57 -11.52
CA GLY A 468 20.81 -13.30 -11.38
C GLY A 468 19.60 -12.40 -11.11
N THR A 469 19.76 -11.09 -11.23
CA THR A 469 18.64 -10.14 -11.09
C THR A 469 17.60 -10.40 -12.17
N LYS A 470 16.32 -10.35 -11.79
CA LYS A 470 15.17 -10.49 -12.70
C LYS A 470 13.97 -9.68 -12.22
N LEU A 471 13.08 -9.31 -13.13
CA LEU A 471 11.77 -8.78 -12.77
C LEU A 471 10.83 -9.95 -12.45
N GLY A 472 10.13 -9.89 -11.32
CA GLY A 472 9.17 -10.91 -10.90
C GLY A 472 7.98 -10.33 -10.15
N ASN A 473 7.14 -11.23 -9.63
CA ASN A 473 6.00 -10.91 -8.76
C ASN A 473 5.02 -9.89 -9.36
N LEU A 474 4.83 -9.94 -10.67
CA LEU A 474 4.04 -8.97 -11.41
C LEU A 474 2.54 -9.16 -11.12
N GLN A 475 1.88 -8.09 -10.69
CA GLN A 475 0.47 -8.07 -10.36
C GLN A 475 -0.23 -6.80 -10.84
N PHE A 476 -1.52 -6.91 -11.15
CA PHE A 476 -2.34 -5.74 -11.48
C PHE A 476 -2.49 -4.84 -10.26
N LEU A 477 -2.22 -3.54 -10.44
CA LEU A 477 -2.56 -2.52 -9.46
C LEU A 477 -3.89 -1.87 -9.82
N THR A 478 -4.02 -1.40 -11.07
CA THR A 478 -5.25 -0.78 -11.56
C THR A 478 -5.39 -0.93 -13.07
N THR A 479 -6.64 -0.94 -13.53
CA THR A 479 -7.00 -0.88 -14.95
C THR A 479 -8.15 0.11 -15.10
N THR A 480 -7.96 1.12 -15.94
CA THR A 480 -9.01 2.09 -16.26
C THR A 480 -9.91 1.56 -17.36
N GLU A 481 -11.06 2.20 -17.58
CA GLU A 481 -11.90 1.92 -18.74
C GLU A 481 -11.08 2.01 -20.04
N SER A 482 -11.45 1.22 -21.05
CA SER A 482 -10.65 1.03 -22.27
C SER A 482 -10.47 2.29 -23.11
N GLU A 483 -11.35 3.26 -22.96
CA GLU A 483 -11.33 4.57 -23.60
C GLU A 483 -10.45 5.60 -22.87
N ASN A 484 -9.98 5.26 -21.66
CA ASN A 484 -9.12 6.10 -20.85
C ASN A 484 -7.66 5.67 -21.05
N GLU A 485 -6.78 6.66 -21.03
CA GLU A 485 -5.35 6.50 -21.26
C GLU A 485 -4.56 6.87 -20.00
N ILE A 486 -3.66 6.02 -19.57
CA ILE A 486 -2.68 6.31 -18.52
C ILE A 486 -1.56 7.12 -19.16
N ARG A 487 -1.53 8.41 -18.81
CA ARG A 487 -0.61 9.39 -19.39
C ARG A 487 0.75 9.37 -18.73
N ASP A 488 0.78 9.23 -17.41
CA ASP A 488 2.01 9.22 -16.65
C ASP A 488 1.85 8.53 -15.30
N ILE A 489 2.96 8.06 -14.76
CA ILE A 489 3.05 7.49 -13.41
C ILE A 489 4.29 8.01 -12.68
N ALA A 490 4.16 8.25 -11.37
CA ALA A 490 5.26 8.66 -10.52
C ALA A 490 5.15 8.03 -9.13
N TRP A 491 6.25 7.46 -8.63
CA TRP A 491 6.34 7.03 -7.24
C TRP A 491 6.34 8.27 -6.35
N ARG A 492 5.35 8.35 -5.45
CA ARG A 492 5.33 9.39 -4.42
C ARG A 492 6.29 9.03 -3.30
N ASP A 493 6.18 7.80 -2.82
CA ASP A 493 6.97 7.26 -1.72
C ASP A 493 7.05 5.72 -1.82
N ASP A 494 7.45 5.08 -0.73
CA ASP A 494 7.61 3.64 -0.64
C ASP A 494 6.26 2.87 -0.57
N GLU A 495 5.12 3.52 -0.67
CA GLU A 495 3.79 2.91 -0.53
C GLU A 495 2.83 3.39 -1.63
N ASN A 496 3.02 4.59 -2.17
CA ASN A 496 2.04 5.27 -3.01
C ASN A 496 2.56 5.57 -4.42
N LEU A 497 1.74 5.24 -5.42
CA LEU A 497 1.97 5.55 -6.83
C LEU A 497 0.93 6.56 -7.32
N LEU A 498 1.39 7.65 -7.92
CA LEU A 498 0.55 8.58 -8.66
C LEU A 498 0.29 8.04 -10.07
N VAL A 499 -0.98 8.04 -10.49
CA VAL A 499 -1.44 7.61 -11.82
C VAL A 499 -2.26 8.73 -12.45
N LEU A 500 -1.73 9.35 -13.50
CA LEU A 500 -2.39 10.38 -14.29
C LEU A 500 -3.19 9.73 -15.42
N VAL A 501 -4.51 9.90 -15.42
CA VAL A 501 -5.43 9.31 -16.38
C VAL A 501 -6.07 10.40 -17.23
N GLN A 502 -6.07 10.21 -18.55
CA GLN A 502 -6.80 11.01 -19.51
C GLN A 502 -8.05 10.26 -19.96
N ALA A 503 -9.22 10.79 -19.60
CA ALA A 503 -10.52 10.36 -20.08
C ALA A 503 -11.10 11.38 -21.09
N SER A 504 -12.15 10.98 -21.80
CA SER A 504 -12.90 11.91 -22.67
C SER A 504 -13.53 13.07 -21.89
N ALA A 505 -13.92 12.84 -20.64
CA ALA A 505 -14.55 13.83 -19.76
C ALA A 505 -13.56 14.80 -19.09
N GLY A 506 -12.27 14.47 -19.06
CA GLY A 506 -11.26 15.24 -18.34
C GLY A 506 -10.07 14.38 -17.92
N GLN A 507 -9.12 14.99 -17.21
CA GLN A 507 -8.04 14.26 -16.56
C GLN A 507 -8.35 14.01 -15.08
N THR A 508 -7.85 12.90 -14.55
CA THR A 508 -7.81 12.62 -13.12
C THR A 508 -6.40 12.23 -12.71
N LEU A 509 -5.98 12.62 -11.52
CA LEU A 509 -4.75 12.17 -10.91
C LEU A 509 -5.13 11.39 -9.66
N ASN A 510 -4.75 10.12 -9.61
CA ASN A 510 -5.07 9.23 -8.50
C ASN A 510 -3.77 8.86 -7.80
N GLU A 511 -3.76 8.97 -6.48
CA GLU A 511 -2.77 8.35 -5.62
C GLU A 511 -3.28 6.98 -5.21
N ILE A 512 -2.50 5.94 -5.49
CA ILE A 512 -2.88 4.56 -5.23
C ILE A 512 -1.85 3.93 -4.30
N ASN A 513 -2.28 3.47 -3.12
CA ASN A 513 -1.46 2.65 -2.25
C ASN A 513 -1.20 1.29 -2.91
N VAL A 514 0.05 0.88 -3.09
CA VAL A 514 0.39 -0.35 -3.83
C VAL A 514 0.21 -1.63 -3.01
N GLY A 515 0.07 -1.50 -1.69
CA GLY A 515 -0.16 -2.60 -0.78
C GLY A 515 -1.61 -3.04 -0.70
N ASP A 516 -2.53 -2.09 -0.52
CA ASP A 516 -3.96 -2.37 -0.36
C ASP A 516 -4.86 -1.77 -1.46
N GLY A 517 -4.29 -1.08 -2.44
CA GLY A 517 -4.97 -0.47 -3.58
C GLY A 517 -5.96 0.63 -3.23
N GLU A 518 -5.93 1.16 -2.00
CA GLU A 518 -6.69 2.36 -1.65
C GLU A 518 -6.34 3.49 -2.61
N THR A 519 -7.37 4.16 -3.13
CA THR A 519 -7.21 5.19 -4.15
C THR A 519 -7.78 6.51 -3.67
N VAL A 520 -6.94 7.55 -3.67
CA VAL A 520 -7.32 8.92 -3.31
C VAL A 520 -7.18 9.81 -4.55
N GLY A 521 -8.24 10.55 -4.87
CA GLY A 521 -8.20 11.52 -5.96
C GLY A 521 -7.43 12.77 -5.57
N VAL A 522 -6.40 13.13 -6.34
CA VAL A 522 -5.66 14.37 -6.20
C VAL A 522 -6.39 15.47 -6.99
N PRO A 523 -6.72 16.62 -6.38
CA PRO A 523 -7.44 17.69 -7.06
C PRO A 523 -6.70 18.17 -8.31
N LEU A 524 -7.40 18.28 -9.44
CA LEU A 524 -6.89 18.85 -10.69
C LEU A 524 -7.74 20.04 -11.14
N LYS A 525 -7.07 21.12 -11.56
CA LYS A 525 -7.71 22.28 -12.21
C LYS A 525 -7.29 22.42 -13.67
N ASP A 526 -6.02 22.13 -13.93
CA ASP A 526 -5.40 22.23 -15.24
C ASP A 526 -5.07 20.85 -15.80
N ARG A 527 -4.88 20.77 -17.12
CA ARG A 527 -4.41 19.54 -17.76
C ARG A 527 -2.90 19.42 -17.57
N LEU A 528 -2.49 18.37 -16.89
CA LEU A 528 -1.10 18.05 -16.66
C LEU A 528 -0.52 17.32 -17.88
N GLN A 529 0.78 17.50 -18.14
CA GLN A 529 1.52 16.70 -19.12
C GLN A 529 2.31 15.58 -18.46
N SER A 530 3.01 15.88 -17.37
CA SER A 530 3.78 14.94 -16.58
C SER A 530 3.69 15.27 -15.09
N VAL A 531 4.00 14.28 -14.26
CA VAL A 531 4.04 14.39 -12.81
C VAL A 531 5.34 13.78 -12.28
N ALA A 532 5.92 14.41 -11.28
CA ALA A 532 7.05 13.87 -10.52
C ALA A 532 6.77 14.07 -9.03
N ALA A 533 7.21 13.12 -8.21
CA ALA A 533 6.94 13.17 -6.78
C ALA A 533 8.12 12.68 -5.94
N PHE A 534 8.20 13.24 -4.75
CA PHE A 534 9.09 12.81 -3.69
C PHE A 534 8.45 13.16 -2.35
N GLN A 535 8.00 12.13 -1.63
CA GLN A 535 7.33 12.23 -0.34
C GLN A 535 6.14 13.21 -0.38
N ASP A 536 6.22 14.34 0.31
CA ASP A 536 5.20 15.38 0.35
C ASP A 536 5.24 16.35 -0.84
N GLN A 537 6.29 16.27 -1.65
CA GLN A 537 6.47 17.15 -2.81
C GLN A 537 5.93 16.48 -4.07
N VAL A 538 4.87 17.03 -4.64
CA VAL A 538 4.37 16.64 -5.96
C VAL A 538 4.48 17.83 -6.91
N LEU A 539 5.19 17.63 -8.01
CA LEU A 539 5.39 18.62 -9.06
C LEU A 539 4.72 18.14 -10.35
N ALA A 540 4.17 19.07 -11.13
CA ALA A 540 3.61 18.77 -12.43
C ALA A 540 3.82 19.94 -13.40
N ASP A 541 3.80 19.64 -14.69
CA ASP A 541 3.85 20.66 -15.72
C ASP A 541 2.54 20.80 -16.50
N VAL A 542 2.22 22.06 -16.81
CA VAL A 542 1.00 22.46 -17.50
C VAL A 542 1.36 23.27 -18.74
N VAL A 543 0.91 22.80 -19.90
CA VAL A 543 1.11 23.52 -21.16
C VAL A 543 0.00 24.55 -21.35
N THR A 544 0.41 25.82 -21.47
CA THR A 544 -0.50 26.94 -21.72
C THR A 544 -0.12 27.67 -23.01
N GLN A 545 -0.96 28.62 -23.46
CA GLN A 545 -0.62 29.49 -24.59
C GLN A 545 0.66 30.33 -24.35
N GLY A 546 1.00 30.60 -23.08
CA GLY A 546 2.20 31.35 -22.67
C GLY A 546 3.46 30.51 -22.47
N GLY A 547 3.41 29.21 -22.79
CA GLY A 547 4.47 28.24 -22.53
C GLY A 547 4.11 27.26 -21.41
N THR A 548 5.09 26.45 -21.01
CA THR A 548 4.92 25.42 -19.97
C THR A 548 5.16 26.01 -18.58
N LYS A 549 4.20 25.82 -17.68
CA LYS A 549 4.27 26.19 -16.27
C LYS A 549 4.70 25.00 -15.43
N LEU A 550 5.48 25.26 -14.39
CA LEU A 550 5.74 24.30 -13.33
C LEU A 550 4.84 24.61 -12.13
N MET A 551 4.12 23.61 -11.67
CA MET A 551 3.21 23.68 -10.53
C MET A 551 3.65 22.72 -9.43
N ALA A 552 3.33 23.05 -8.19
CA ALA A 552 3.50 22.17 -7.03
C ALA A 552 2.16 21.98 -6.32
N LEU A 553 1.88 20.76 -5.89
CA LEU A 553 0.73 20.45 -5.06
C LEU A 553 0.98 20.94 -3.63
N ASN A 554 0.05 21.75 -3.13
CA ASN A 554 -0.04 22.11 -1.74
C ASN A 554 -1.04 21.17 -1.06
N LEU A 555 -0.53 20.21 -0.29
CA LEU A 555 -1.33 19.18 0.36
C LEU A 555 -2.31 19.74 1.40
N ASP A 556 -1.91 20.79 2.13
CA ASP A 556 -2.76 21.42 3.16
C ASP A 556 -3.96 22.13 2.53
N GLN A 557 -3.73 22.79 1.39
CA GLN A 557 -4.77 23.54 0.69
C GLN A 557 -5.52 22.71 -0.35
N GLN A 558 -5.06 21.49 -0.63
CA GLN A 558 -5.60 20.62 -1.68
C GLN A 558 -5.68 21.38 -3.03
N ALA A 559 -4.61 22.13 -3.34
CA ALA A 559 -4.55 23.05 -4.47
C ALA A 559 -3.16 23.06 -5.12
N TRP A 560 -3.09 23.49 -6.38
CA TRP A 560 -1.84 23.63 -7.11
C TRP A 560 -1.36 25.08 -7.13
N ASP A 561 -0.12 25.29 -6.69
CA ASP A 561 0.57 26.58 -6.69
C ASP A 561 1.56 26.66 -7.85
N VAL A 562 1.58 27.80 -8.54
CA VAL A 562 2.58 28.03 -9.61
C VAL A 562 3.94 28.27 -8.97
N LYS A 563 4.92 27.43 -9.32
CA LYS A 563 6.34 27.61 -8.95
C LYS A 563 7.10 28.40 -10.01
N ILE A 564 6.79 28.15 -11.29
CA ILE A 564 7.40 28.86 -12.42
C ILE A 564 6.35 29.12 -13.50
N GLU A 565 6.20 30.38 -13.90
CA GLU A 565 5.12 30.83 -14.80
C GLU A 565 5.29 30.48 -16.29
N SER A 566 6.48 30.09 -16.73
CA SER A 566 6.76 29.76 -18.14
C SER A 566 8.09 29.00 -18.28
N ASN A 567 8.34 28.41 -19.45
CA ASN A 567 9.62 27.78 -19.81
C ASN A 567 10.16 26.83 -18.72
N ALA A 568 9.27 26.02 -18.13
CA ALA A 568 9.63 25.01 -17.15
C ALA A 568 8.65 23.84 -17.29
N GLY A 569 9.12 22.75 -17.88
CA GLY A 569 8.38 21.50 -18.02
C GLY A 569 9.15 20.32 -17.45
N THR A 570 8.56 19.13 -17.51
CA THR A 570 9.21 17.87 -17.10
C THR A 570 9.90 17.99 -15.74
N PRO A 571 9.15 18.14 -14.63
CA PRO A 571 9.74 18.09 -13.30
C PRO A 571 10.40 16.74 -13.06
N LEU A 572 11.46 16.72 -12.25
CA LEU A 572 12.22 15.51 -11.94
C LEU A 572 12.66 15.53 -10.48
N PHE A 573 12.72 14.35 -9.88
CA PHE A 573 13.47 14.10 -8.67
C PHE A 573 14.52 13.00 -8.93
N PRO A 574 15.58 12.89 -8.12
CA PRO A 574 16.50 11.75 -8.19
C PRO A 574 15.76 10.42 -7.96
N LEU A 575 16.12 9.36 -8.70
CA LEU A 575 15.56 7.99 -8.64
C LEU A 575 14.10 7.80 -9.10
N GLY A 576 13.49 8.81 -9.71
CA GLY A 576 12.12 8.70 -10.23
C GLY A 576 11.61 10.04 -10.69
#